data_AF-A0A7J8LIE3-F1
#
_entry.id   AF-A0A7J8LIE3-F1
#
_cell.length_a   1.000
_cell.length_b   1.000
_cell.length_c   1.000
_cell.angle_alpha   90.00
_cell.angle_beta   90.00
_cell.angle_gamma   90.00
#
_symmetry.space_group_name_H-M   'P 1'
#
loop_
_entity.id
_entity.type
_entity.pdbx_description
1 polymer ?
#
loop_
_entity_poly.entity_id
_entity_poly.type
_entity_poly.pdbx_seq_one_letter_code
_entity_poly.pdbx_strand_id
1 'polypeptide(L)'
;MSGFAGVPPTCMVQCLHKRFNHPNGYKCAPENVKVGSLQMYMKNAGSGEDVGPGGFPVEEVHKISVLDIRMANADRHAGNILIGKGENDQTVLIPIDHGYCLPENFQDCTFDWLYWPQSRQPYSKETIDYIKSLEAEQDVALLRFYGWDVPVECARTLCISTMLLKKAVDRGLTTPFAIGSIMCRETVNKESVIEQIVDEAQDLLLPGMSEAAFMETVSQVMDSWLDKLTN
;
A
#
# COMPACT_ATOMS: atom_id res chain seq x y z
N MET A 1 10.76 17.39 5.19
CA MET A 1 9.38 17.32 4.67
C MET A 1 8.93 15.88 4.81
N SER A 2 7.80 15.63 5.46
CA SER A 2 7.17 14.31 5.50
C SER A 2 6.57 14.00 4.13
N GLY A 3 6.63 12.74 3.70
CA GLY A 3 5.91 12.28 2.50
C GLY A 3 4.40 12.35 2.70
N PHE A 4 3.63 12.20 1.63
CA PHE A 4 2.16 12.32 1.62
C PHE A 4 1.47 11.55 2.76
N ALA A 5 1.86 10.29 2.96
CA ALA A 5 1.24 9.39 3.94
C ALA A 5 1.85 9.48 5.35
N GLY A 6 2.84 10.35 5.59
CA GLY A 6 3.46 10.46 6.92
C GLY A 6 4.35 9.28 7.32
N VAL A 7 4.71 8.38 6.39
CA VAL A 7 5.66 7.28 6.65
C VAL A 7 6.98 7.87 7.14
N PRO A 8 7.53 7.39 8.28
CA PRO A 8 8.83 7.85 8.74
C PRO A 8 9.91 7.54 7.71
N PRO A 9 10.93 8.41 7.54
CA PRO A 9 12.02 8.13 6.62
C PRO A 9 12.59 6.73 6.84
N THR A 10 12.59 5.93 5.79
CA THR A 10 13.01 4.53 5.80
C THR A 10 13.98 4.32 4.65
N CYS A 11 15.12 3.69 4.93
CA CYS A 11 16.12 3.39 3.90
C CYS A 11 16.68 1.98 4.06
N MET A 12 17.21 1.44 2.97
CA MET A 12 18.02 0.22 3.01
C MET A 12 19.41 0.56 3.55
N VAL A 13 19.87 -0.19 4.55
CA VAL A 13 21.17 0.02 5.18
C VAL A 13 21.94 -1.28 5.32
N GLN A 14 23.25 -1.15 5.43
CA GLN A 14 24.13 -2.20 5.92
C GLN A 14 24.52 -1.87 7.36
N CYS A 15 24.33 -2.81 8.28
CA CYS A 15 24.62 -2.60 9.69
C CYS A 15 25.35 -3.80 10.30
N LEU A 16 26.35 -3.51 11.12
CA LEU A 16 27.12 -4.50 11.88
C LEU A 16 26.92 -4.25 13.37
N HIS A 17 26.33 -5.21 14.08
CA HIS A 17 26.15 -5.09 15.51
C HIS A 17 26.15 -6.45 16.22
N LYS A 18 26.83 -6.53 17.36
CA LYS A 18 26.98 -7.77 18.15
C LYS A 18 25.68 -8.35 18.72
N ARG A 19 24.64 -7.52 18.89
CA ARG A 19 23.32 -7.98 19.38
C ARG A 19 22.42 -8.55 18.28
N PHE A 20 22.79 -8.44 17.01
CA PHE A 20 22.04 -9.13 15.96
C PHE A 20 22.24 -10.64 16.06
N ASN A 21 21.29 -11.40 15.51
CA ASN A 21 21.41 -12.85 15.44
C ASN A 21 22.54 -13.27 14.49
N HIS A 22 23.60 -13.90 15.01
CA HIS A 22 24.73 -14.44 14.24
C HIS A 22 24.87 -15.95 14.51
N PRO A 23 24.17 -16.83 13.75
CA PRO A 23 24.15 -18.27 14.01
C PRO A 23 25.55 -18.92 14.01
N ASN A 24 26.48 -18.38 13.23
CA ASN A 24 27.85 -18.88 13.10
C ASN A 24 28.86 -18.14 14.02
N GLY A 25 28.35 -17.38 14.99
CA GLY A 25 29.16 -16.55 15.89
C GLY A 25 29.46 -15.15 15.33
N TYR A 26 29.84 -14.24 16.24
CA TYR A 26 30.15 -12.85 15.92
C TYR A 26 31.66 -12.61 16.00
N LYS A 27 32.28 -12.25 14.89
CA LYS A 27 33.71 -11.95 14.76
C LYS A 27 34.00 -10.49 14.42
N CYS A 28 32.97 -9.64 14.37
CA CYS A 28 33.10 -8.24 13.95
C CYS A 28 33.73 -8.12 12.54
N ALA A 29 33.30 -8.98 11.63
CA ALA A 29 33.86 -9.14 10.29
C ALA A 29 32.78 -8.91 9.20
N PRO A 30 33.16 -8.70 7.92
CA PRO A 30 32.21 -8.42 6.84
C PRO A 30 31.08 -9.44 6.70
N GLU A 31 31.33 -10.72 6.99
CA GLU A 31 30.32 -11.79 6.98
C GLU A 31 29.22 -11.64 8.06
N ASN A 32 29.44 -10.78 9.07
CA ASN A 32 28.45 -10.44 10.09
C ASN A 32 27.66 -9.17 9.74
N VAL A 33 27.95 -8.49 8.63
CA VAL A 33 27.17 -7.33 8.18
C VAL A 33 25.80 -7.82 7.71
N LYS A 34 24.74 -7.17 8.19
CA LYS A 34 23.37 -7.44 7.77
C LYS A 34 22.86 -6.30 6.89
N VAL A 35 22.12 -6.67 5.86
CA VAL A 35 21.32 -5.73 5.05
C VAL A 35 19.89 -5.75 5.57
N GLY A 36 19.26 -4.59 5.68
CA GLY A 36 17.86 -4.48 6.09
C GLY A 36 17.32 -3.06 5.98
N SER A 37 16.06 -2.88 6.35
CA SER A 37 15.45 -1.56 6.47
C SER A 37 15.83 -0.89 7.79
N LEU A 38 16.07 0.42 7.74
CA LEU A 38 16.19 1.27 8.92
C LEU A 38 15.16 2.39 8.80
N GLN A 39 14.19 2.37 9.70
CA GLN A 39 13.16 3.38 9.79
C GLN A 39 13.47 4.33 10.94
N MET A 40 13.29 5.63 10.71
CA MET A 40 13.45 6.66 11.73
C MET A 40 12.44 6.46 12.85
N TYR A 41 12.93 6.44 14.09
CA TYR A 41 12.05 6.43 15.27
C TYR A 41 11.27 7.75 15.35
N MET A 42 9.96 7.64 15.57
CA MET A 42 9.08 8.79 15.76
C MET A 42 8.51 8.78 17.18
N LYS A 43 8.66 9.91 17.89
CA LYS A 43 7.98 10.12 19.17
C LYS A 43 6.47 10.11 18.94
N ASN A 44 5.77 9.31 19.72
CA ASN A 44 4.33 9.07 19.59
C ASN A 44 3.67 8.96 20.98
N ALA A 45 2.34 8.93 21.01
CA ALA A 45 1.51 8.88 22.20
C ALA A 45 0.79 7.53 22.40
N GLY A 46 1.12 6.52 21.60
CA GLY A 46 0.43 5.23 21.57
C GLY A 46 0.12 4.76 20.15
N SER A 47 -0.53 3.60 20.06
CA SER A 47 -0.96 3.00 18.79
C SER A 47 -2.42 3.31 18.51
N GLY A 48 -2.87 3.02 17.29
CA GLY A 48 -4.27 3.12 16.92
C GLY A 48 -5.16 2.15 17.67
N GLU A 49 -4.64 1.07 18.27
CA GLU A 49 -5.44 0.13 19.08
C GLU A 49 -5.94 0.77 20.38
N ASP A 50 -5.20 1.77 20.89
CA ASP A 50 -5.54 2.49 22.12
C ASP A 50 -6.66 3.51 21.90
N VAL A 51 -7.03 3.79 20.64
CA VAL A 51 -8.01 4.80 20.25
C VAL A 51 -9.08 4.17 19.36
N GLY A 52 -10.35 4.30 19.76
CA GLY A 52 -11.45 3.75 18.98
C GLY A 52 -11.50 4.29 17.54
N PRO A 53 -12.07 3.53 16.59
CA PRO A 53 -12.00 3.80 15.14
C PRO A 53 -12.55 5.17 14.70
N GLY A 54 -13.42 5.79 15.50
CA GLY A 54 -13.95 7.13 15.22
C GLY A 54 -13.07 8.31 15.64
N GLY A 55 -11.95 8.08 16.33
CA GLY A 55 -11.14 9.14 16.96
C GLY A 55 -10.14 9.83 16.02
N PHE A 56 -9.91 9.30 14.82
CA PHE A 56 -8.85 9.79 13.94
C PHE A 56 -9.33 10.90 12.99
N PRO A 57 -8.47 11.90 12.68
CA PRO A 57 -8.75 12.88 11.64
C PRO A 57 -8.97 12.21 10.28
N VAL A 58 -9.99 12.66 9.54
CA VAL A 58 -10.38 12.09 8.24
C VAL A 58 -9.23 12.11 7.24
N GLU A 59 -8.58 13.26 7.08
CA GLU A 59 -7.48 13.43 6.13
C GLU A 59 -6.28 12.51 6.44
N GLU A 60 -6.03 12.18 7.71
CA GLU A 60 -4.93 11.28 8.08
C GLU A 60 -5.25 9.82 7.71
N VAL A 61 -6.51 9.40 7.88
CA VAL A 61 -6.97 8.08 7.41
C VAL A 61 -6.93 8.01 5.88
N HIS A 62 -7.32 9.08 5.19
CA HIS A 62 -7.28 9.15 3.73
C HIS A 62 -5.86 9.00 3.19
N LYS A 63 -4.89 9.71 3.77
CA LYS A 63 -3.47 9.59 3.44
C LYS A 63 -2.95 8.16 3.53
N ILE A 64 -3.28 7.46 4.62
CA ILE A 64 -2.91 6.06 4.83
C ILE A 64 -3.61 5.15 3.83
N SER A 65 -4.90 5.35 3.58
CA SER A 65 -5.66 4.52 2.64
C SER A 65 -5.08 4.56 1.22
N VAL A 66 -4.66 5.72 0.73
CA VAL A 66 -4.05 5.84 -0.60
C VAL A 66 -2.74 5.07 -0.66
N LEU A 67 -1.90 5.15 0.38
CA LEU A 67 -0.66 4.38 0.44
C LEU A 67 -0.92 2.87 0.50
N ASP A 68 -1.82 2.43 1.38
CA ASP A 68 -2.08 1.00 1.58
C ASP A 68 -2.74 0.35 0.38
N ILE A 69 -3.69 1.03 -0.27
CA ILE A 69 -4.29 0.58 -1.54
C ILE A 69 -3.18 0.48 -2.59
N ARG A 70 -2.39 1.55 -2.79
CA ARG A 70 -1.29 1.57 -3.77
C ARG A 70 -0.28 0.45 -3.54
N MET A 71 0.05 0.14 -2.30
CA MET A 71 1.04 -0.87 -1.96
C MET A 71 0.45 -2.28 -1.76
N ALA A 72 -0.88 -2.43 -1.91
CA ALA A 72 -1.64 -3.64 -1.61
C ALA A 72 -1.23 -4.25 -0.25
N ASN A 73 -1.31 -3.44 0.80
CA ASN A 73 -0.85 -3.84 2.13
C ASN A 73 -1.66 -5.03 2.66
N ALA A 74 -0.95 -6.10 3.04
CA ALA A 74 -1.53 -7.33 3.55
C ALA A 74 -1.55 -7.42 5.09
N ASP A 75 -1.21 -6.33 5.79
CA ASP A 75 -1.19 -6.30 7.26
C ASP A 75 -1.49 -4.90 7.83
N ARG A 76 -2.40 -4.12 7.20
CA ARG A 76 -2.81 -2.84 7.80
C ARG A 76 -3.84 -3.05 8.89
N HIS A 77 -3.34 -3.11 10.14
CA HIS A 77 -4.18 -3.01 11.33
C HIS A 77 -3.90 -1.75 12.16
N ALA A 78 -4.77 -1.44 13.13
CA ALA A 78 -4.66 -0.26 13.98
C ALA A 78 -3.34 -0.19 14.78
N GLY A 79 -2.76 -1.33 15.13
CA GLY A 79 -1.46 -1.43 15.81
C GLY A 79 -0.29 -0.94 14.97
N ASN A 80 -0.41 -0.99 13.64
CA ASN A 80 0.60 -0.50 12.70
C ASN A 80 0.46 1.01 12.40
N ILE A 81 -0.38 1.73 13.14
CA ILE A 81 -0.58 3.17 13.03
C ILE A 81 -0.29 3.80 14.38
N LEU A 82 0.75 4.64 14.47
CA LEU A 82 1.07 5.37 15.69
C LEU A 82 0.41 6.74 15.70
N ILE A 83 0.11 7.24 16.90
CA ILE A 83 -0.51 8.55 17.11
C ILE A 83 0.58 9.56 17.45
N GLY A 84 0.80 10.51 16.55
CA GLY A 84 1.76 11.59 16.72
C GLY A 84 1.11 12.95 16.97
N LYS A 85 1.95 13.97 17.13
CA LYS A 85 1.55 15.37 17.15
C LYS A 85 2.29 16.16 16.07
N GLY A 86 1.54 16.92 15.28
CA GLY A 86 2.06 17.88 14.31
C GLY A 86 2.47 19.21 14.93
N GLU A 87 2.87 20.16 14.09
CA GLU A 87 3.44 21.46 14.51
C GLU A 87 2.48 22.30 15.37
N ASN A 88 1.16 22.22 15.16
CA ASN A 88 0.17 22.95 15.97
C ASN A 88 -0.59 22.04 16.96
N ASP A 89 0.10 21.05 17.54
CA ASP A 89 -0.49 20.05 18.43
C ASP A 89 -1.62 19.19 17.81
N GLN A 90 -1.85 19.32 16.49
CA GLN A 90 -2.84 18.50 15.79
C GLN A 90 -2.44 17.02 15.82
N THR A 91 -3.42 16.15 15.98
CA THR A 91 -3.22 14.70 15.86
C THR A 91 -2.78 14.38 14.43
N VAL A 92 -1.68 13.65 14.29
CA VAL A 92 -1.22 13.08 13.02
C VAL A 92 -1.08 11.56 13.16
N LEU A 93 -1.26 10.83 12.07
CA LEU A 93 -1.06 9.38 12.04
C LEU A 93 0.28 9.05 11.39
N ILE A 94 1.00 8.11 12.00
CA ILE A 94 2.31 7.68 11.56
C ILE A 94 2.20 6.20 11.19
N PRO A 95 1.98 5.86 9.92
CA PRO A 95 1.96 4.47 9.50
C PRO A 95 3.38 3.89 9.59
N ILE A 96 3.47 2.72 10.21
CA ILE A 96 4.70 1.94 10.32
C ILE A 96 4.46 0.53 9.79
N ASP A 97 5.52 -0.27 9.85
CA ASP A 97 5.51 -1.72 9.57
C ASP A 97 4.91 -2.09 8.20
N HIS A 98 5.61 -1.68 7.14
CA HIS A 98 5.21 -1.96 5.75
C HIS A 98 5.87 -3.25 5.22
N GLY A 99 6.19 -4.20 6.10
CA GLY A 99 6.90 -5.44 5.74
C GLY A 99 6.08 -6.39 4.86
N TYR A 100 4.75 -6.29 4.93
CA TYR A 100 3.79 -7.09 4.16
C TYR A 100 3.13 -6.30 3.02
N CYS A 101 3.81 -5.30 2.49
CA CYS A 101 3.41 -4.59 1.27
C CYS A 101 4.00 -5.26 0.02
N LEU A 102 3.38 -5.00 -1.13
CA LEU A 102 3.77 -5.53 -2.44
C LEU A 102 3.78 -7.07 -2.52
N PRO A 103 2.68 -7.74 -2.11
CA PRO A 103 2.55 -9.18 -2.28
C PRO A 103 2.54 -9.57 -3.77
N GLU A 104 2.77 -10.85 -4.06
CA GLU A 104 2.74 -11.41 -5.42
C GLU A 104 1.31 -11.48 -6.00
N ASN A 105 0.29 -11.41 -5.15
CA ASN A 105 -1.13 -11.40 -5.52
C ASN A 105 -1.95 -10.64 -4.46
N PHE A 106 -3.25 -10.44 -4.72
CA PHE A 106 -4.12 -9.63 -3.85
C PHE A 106 -4.84 -10.40 -2.74
N GLN A 107 -4.62 -11.72 -2.61
CA GLN A 107 -5.40 -12.59 -1.71
C GLN A 107 -5.36 -12.14 -0.25
N ASP A 108 -4.19 -11.69 0.21
CA ASP A 108 -3.97 -11.34 1.61
C ASP A 108 -4.18 -9.83 1.90
N CYS A 109 -4.63 -9.06 0.91
CA CYS A 109 -4.86 -7.62 1.07
C CYS A 109 -5.90 -7.35 2.18
N THR A 110 -5.53 -6.56 3.19
CA THR A 110 -6.40 -6.30 4.35
C THR A 110 -6.19 -4.92 4.94
N PHE A 111 -7.31 -4.25 5.24
CA PHE A 111 -7.35 -2.87 5.70
C PHE A 111 -8.33 -2.70 6.86
N ASP A 112 -7.84 -2.50 8.09
CA ASP A 112 -8.71 -2.18 9.24
C ASP A 112 -9.49 -0.89 9.05
N TRP A 113 -8.87 0.12 8.41
CA TRP A 113 -9.48 1.42 8.19
C TRP A 113 -10.72 1.36 7.31
N LEU A 114 -10.93 0.28 6.58
CA LEU A 114 -12.11 0.05 5.76
C LEU A 114 -13.39 0.11 6.60
N TYR A 115 -13.32 -0.32 7.86
CA TYR A 115 -14.47 -0.32 8.78
C TYR A 115 -14.65 0.98 9.57
N TRP A 116 -13.70 1.92 9.47
CA TRP A 116 -13.75 3.16 10.23
C TRP A 116 -14.73 4.18 9.61
N PRO A 117 -15.36 5.09 10.39
CA PRO A 117 -16.27 6.09 9.82
C PRO A 117 -15.65 7.01 8.74
N GLN A 118 -14.35 7.30 8.86
CA GLN A 118 -13.59 8.18 7.99
C GLN A 118 -13.44 7.61 6.58
N SER A 119 -13.43 6.29 6.41
CA SER A 119 -13.31 5.64 5.10
C SER A 119 -14.53 5.83 4.22
N ARG A 120 -15.68 6.21 4.82
CA ARG A 120 -16.92 6.51 4.08
C ARG A 120 -17.02 7.97 3.66
N GLN A 121 -16.07 8.82 4.04
CA GLN A 121 -16.01 10.20 3.58
C GLN A 121 -15.21 10.29 2.27
N PRO A 122 -15.62 11.15 1.33
CA PRO A 122 -14.93 11.30 0.05
C PRO A 122 -13.56 11.96 0.26
N TYR A 123 -12.58 11.54 -0.53
CA TYR A 123 -11.27 12.16 -0.63
C TYR A 123 -11.40 13.66 -0.91
N SER A 124 -10.56 14.43 -0.23
CA SER A 124 -10.35 15.84 -0.54
C SER A 124 -9.81 16.02 -1.97
N LYS A 125 -10.03 17.20 -2.56
CA LYS A 125 -9.50 17.52 -3.89
C LYS A 125 -7.98 17.34 -3.95
N GLU A 126 -7.29 17.75 -2.89
CA GLU A 126 -5.83 17.61 -2.75
C GLU A 126 -5.40 16.13 -2.79
N THR A 127 -6.16 15.25 -2.13
CA THR A 127 -5.91 13.80 -2.17
C THR A 127 -6.17 13.22 -3.56
N ILE A 128 -7.24 13.65 -4.24
CA ILE A 128 -7.53 13.22 -5.62
C ILE A 128 -6.43 13.68 -6.58
N ASP A 129 -5.99 14.93 -6.47
CA ASP A 129 -4.91 15.49 -7.30
C ASP A 129 -3.60 14.72 -7.05
N TYR A 130 -3.31 14.34 -5.80
CA TYR A 130 -2.18 13.46 -5.47
C TYR A 130 -2.33 12.08 -6.13
N ILE A 131 -3.49 11.42 -6.01
CA ILE A 131 -3.75 10.10 -6.63
C ILE A 131 -3.51 10.16 -8.15
N LYS A 132 -4.00 11.21 -8.81
CA LYS A 132 -3.83 11.41 -10.26
C LYS A 132 -2.37 11.56 -10.68
N SER A 133 -1.52 12.09 -9.80
CA SER A 133 -0.09 12.26 -10.05
C SER A 133 0.76 11.01 -9.86
N LEU A 134 0.22 9.90 -9.35
CA LEU A 134 0.97 8.67 -9.09
C LEU A 134 1.37 7.97 -10.39
N GLU A 135 2.62 7.51 -10.49
CA GLU A 135 3.20 6.90 -11.69
C GLU A 135 3.95 5.60 -11.34
N ALA A 136 3.25 4.47 -11.41
CA ALA A 136 3.74 3.18 -10.90
C ALA A 136 5.04 2.71 -11.59
N GLU A 137 5.19 2.96 -12.89
CA GLU A 137 6.40 2.61 -13.63
C GLU A 137 7.63 3.38 -13.13
N GLN A 138 7.44 4.64 -12.73
CA GLN A 138 8.51 5.45 -12.12
C GLN A 138 8.87 4.93 -10.73
N ASP A 139 7.88 4.46 -9.96
CA ASP A 139 8.12 3.85 -8.65
C ASP A 139 8.91 2.54 -8.76
N VAL A 140 8.53 1.66 -9.68
CA VAL A 140 9.27 0.41 -9.95
C VAL A 140 10.70 0.72 -10.39
N ALA A 141 10.89 1.70 -11.26
CA ALA A 141 12.22 2.14 -11.69
C ALA A 141 13.04 2.70 -10.52
N LEU A 142 12.42 3.45 -9.61
CA LEU A 142 13.05 4.00 -8.41
C LEU A 142 13.53 2.89 -7.45
N LEU A 143 12.69 1.86 -7.22
CA LEU A 143 13.06 0.72 -6.38
C LEU A 143 14.25 -0.05 -6.95
N ARG A 144 14.26 -0.28 -8.27
CA ARG A 144 15.40 -0.89 -8.99
C ARG A 144 16.65 -0.03 -8.87
N PHE A 145 16.53 1.29 -9.03
CA PHE A 145 17.64 2.22 -8.90
C PHE A 145 18.30 2.15 -7.50
N TYR A 146 17.50 1.98 -6.45
CA TYR A 146 18.00 1.81 -5.08
C TYR A 146 18.42 0.38 -4.73
N GLY A 147 18.52 -0.51 -5.71
CA GLY A 147 19.12 -1.83 -5.57
C GLY A 147 18.13 -2.94 -5.18
N TRP A 148 16.82 -2.68 -5.23
CA TRP A 148 15.83 -3.75 -5.11
C TRP A 148 15.33 -4.16 -6.49
N ASP A 149 15.76 -5.34 -6.94
CA ASP A 149 15.18 -5.98 -8.14
C ASP A 149 13.81 -6.53 -7.78
N VAL A 150 12.78 -5.71 -7.97
CA VAL A 150 11.39 -6.02 -7.61
C VAL A 150 10.91 -7.20 -8.47
N PRO A 151 10.44 -8.32 -7.86
CA PRO A 151 9.83 -9.41 -8.60
C PRO A 151 8.71 -8.93 -9.52
N VAL A 152 8.52 -9.61 -10.66
CA VAL A 152 7.57 -9.15 -11.69
C VAL A 152 6.13 -9.14 -11.14
N GLU A 153 5.79 -10.12 -10.32
CA GLU A 153 4.51 -10.26 -9.64
C GLU A 153 4.26 -9.10 -8.66
N CYS A 154 5.26 -8.76 -7.84
CA CYS A 154 5.17 -7.62 -6.92
C CYS A 154 5.05 -6.28 -7.66
N ALA A 155 5.81 -6.09 -8.74
CA ALA A 155 5.74 -4.89 -9.57
C ALA A 155 4.37 -4.77 -10.26
N ARG A 156 3.82 -5.90 -10.73
CA ARG A 156 2.48 -5.99 -11.29
C ARG A 156 1.42 -5.60 -10.27
N THR A 157 1.50 -6.12 -9.03
CA THR A 157 0.61 -5.72 -7.93
C THR A 157 0.60 -4.20 -7.74
N LEU A 158 1.78 -3.56 -7.68
CA LEU A 158 1.91 -2.10 -7.55
C LEU A 158 1.29 -1.35 -8.74
N CYS A 159 1.51 -1.82 -9.97
CA CYS A 159 0.95 -1.18 -11.16
C CYS A 159 -0.57 -1.30 -11.20
N ILE A 160 -1.12 -2.50 -10.94
CA ILE A 160 -2.56 -2.76 -10.97
C ILE A 160 -3.29 -1.99 -9.86
N SER A 161 -2.75 -1.96 -8.63
CA SER A 161 -3.35 -1.22 -7.52
C SER A 161 -3.32 0.30 -7.75
N THR A 162 -2.23 0.84 -8.32
CA THR A 162 -2.12 2.25 -8.69
C THR A 162 -3.10 2.59 -9.81
N MET A 163 -3.24 1.69 -10.80
CA MET A 163 -4.21 1.82 -11.88
C MET A 163 -5.65 1.84 -11.35
N LEU A 164 -5.98 0.93 -10.42
CA LEU A 164 -7.28 0.90 -9.74
C LEU A 164 -7.58 2.23 -9.04
N LEU A 165 -6.64 2.75 -8.25
CA LEU A 165 -6.79 4.05 -7.59
C LEU A 165 -7.15 5.15 -8.58
N LYS A 166 -6.35 5.31 -9.64
CA LYS A 166 -6.52 6.38 -10.64
C LYS A 166 -7.86 6.22 -11.39
N LYS A 167 -8.15 5.03 -11.92
CA LYS A 167 -9.38 4.76 -12.68
C LYS A 167 -10.63 4.87 -11.83
N ALA A 168 -10.59 4.48 -10.55
CA ALA A 168 -11.73 4.57 -9.65
C ALA A 168 -12.07 6.03 -9.33
N VAL A 169 -11.08 6.86 -8.97
CA VAL A 169 -11.34 8.29 -8.68
C VAL A 169 -11.81 9.06 -9.92
N ASP A 170 -11.31 8.72 -11.11
CA ASP A 170 -11.76 9.33 -12.37
C ASP A 170 -13.23 9.00 -12.70
N ARG A 171 -13.76 7.90 -12.15
CA ARG A 171 -15.17 7.50 -12.28
C ARG A 171 -16.05 7.95 -11.10
N GLY A 172 -15.52 8.75 -10.19
CA GLY A 172 -16.28 9.28 -9.06
C GLY A 172 -16.35 8.36 -7.83
N LEU A 173 -15.67 7.20 -7.85
CA LEU A 173 -15.45 6.41 -6.64
C LEU A 173 -14.42 7.12 -5.78
N THR A 174 -14.89 8.00 -4.91
CA THR A 174 -14.04 8.94 -4.17
C THR A 174 -13.87 8.60 -2.70
N THR A 175 -14.43 7.50 -2.19
CA THR A 175 -14.25 7.13 -0.77
C THR A 175 -13.21 6.01 -0.63
N PRO A 176 -12.36 6.03 0.41
CA PRO A 176 -11.47 4.91 0.72
C PRO A 176 -12.22 3.57 0.80
N PHE A 177 -13.43 3.57 1.38
CA PHE A 177 -14.25 2.37 1.49
C PHE A 177 -14.60 1.78 0.13
N ALA A 178 -15.01 2.60 -0.84
CA ALA A 178 -15.41 2.13 -2.16
C ALA A 178 -14.24 1.45 -2.90
N ILE A 179 -13.05 2.05 -2.86
CA ILE A 179 -11.87 1.51 -3.54
C ILE A 179 -11.27 0.34 -2.75
N GLY A 180 -11.12 0.47 -1.44
CA GLY A 180 -10.57 -0.59 -0.59
C GLY A 180 -11.41 -1.87 -0.60
N SER A 181 -12.74 -1.76 -0.71
CA SER A 181 -13.62 -2.94 -0.80
C SER A 181 -13.45 -3.73 -2.10
N ILE A 182 -12.87 -3.14 -3.15
CA ILE A 182 -12.53 -3.85 -4.39
C ILE A 182 -11.33 -4.77 -4.15
N MET A 183 -10.42 -4.39 -3.25
CA MET A 183 -9.18 -5.12 -2.98
C MET A 183 -9.30 -6.20 -1.90
N CYS A 184 -10.13 -5.97 -0.89
CA CYS A 184 -10.23 -6.89 0.24
C CYS A 184 -11.27 -7.98 -0.03
N ARG A 185 -10.93 -9.23 0.31
CA ARG A 185 -11.90 -10.34 0.35
C ARG A 185 -12.93 -10.13 1.46
N GLU A 186 -14.21 -10.36 1.18
CA GLU A 186 -15.27 -10.31 2.21
C GLU A 186 -15.15 -11.48 3.21
N THR A 187 -14.69 -12.63 2.72
CA THR A 187 -14.38 -13.82 3.51
C THR A 187 -13.19 -14.53 2.88
N VAL A 188 -12.47 -15.35 3.64
CA VAL A 188 -11.32 -16.11 3.12
C VAL A 188 -11.64 -16.97 1.88
N ASN A 189 -12.91 -17.33 1.67
CA ASN A 189 -13.37 -18.20 0.58
C ASN A 189 -14.00 -17.43 -0.61
N LYS A 190 -14.07 -16.11 -0.56
CA LYS A 190 -14.66 -15.29 -1.63
C LYS A 190 -13.60 -14.32 -2.15
N GLU A 191 -13.14 -14.56 -3.36
CA GLU A 191 -12.21 -13.67 -4.08
C GLU A 191 -12.73 -12.24 -4.10
N SER A 192 -11.80 -11.31 -3.91
CA SER A 192 -12.05 -9.88 -4.05
C SER A 192 -12.29 -9.53 -5.52
N VAL A 193 -12.83 -8.33 -5.76
CA VAL A 193 -13.10 -7.88 -7.12
C VAL A 193 -11.81 -7.69 -7.90
N ILE A 194 -10.73 -7.22 -7.26
CA ILE A 194 -9.44 -7.06 -7.95
C ILE A 194 -8.84 -8.40 -8.38
N GLU A 195 -9.03 -9.47 -7.59
CA GLU A 195 -8.61 -10.82 -7.97
C GLU A 195 -9.38 -11.29 -9.20
N GLN A 196 -10.70 -11.15 -9.19
CA GLN A 196 -11.55 -11.51 -10.34
C GLN A 196 -11.17 -10.72 -11.61
N ILE A 197 -10.81 -9.44 -11.48
CA ILE A 197 -10.31 -8.62 -12.60
C ILE A 197 -9.00 -9.19 -13.16
N VAL A 198 -8.07 -9.57 -12.27
CA VAL A 198 -6.76 -10.14 -12.67
C VAL A 198 -6.95 -11.50 -13.32
N ASP A 199 -7.79 -12.36 -12.76
CA ASP A 199 -8.07 -13.69 -13.28
C ASP A 199 -8.80 -13.64 -14.62
N GLU A 200 -9.81 -12.76 -14.77
CA GLU A 200 -10.48 -12.55 -16.06
C GLU A 200 -9.50 -12.04 -17.12
N ALA A 201 -8.59 -11.12 -16.77
CA ALA A 201 -7.55 -10.67 -17.69
C ALA A 201 -6.57 -11.80 -18.05
N GLN A 202 -6.24 -12.67 -17.09
CA GLN A 202 -5.37 -13.82 -17.29
C GLN A 202 -6.00 -14.88 -18.21
N ASP A 203 -7.31 -15.13 -18.10
CA ASP A 203 -8.07 -16.04 -18.95
C ASP A 203 -8.19 -15.55 -20.41
N LEU A 204 -8.12 -14.23 -20.61
CA LEU A 204 -8.13 -13.61 -21.94
C LEU A 204 -6.75 -13.60 -22.62
N LEU A 205 -5.68 -13.97 -21.91
CA LEU A 205 -4.34 -14.03 -22.48
C LEU A 205 -4.14 -15.25 -23.39
N LEU A 206 -3.56 -14.99 -24.56
CA LEU A 206 -3.04 -16.03 -25.43
C LEU A 206 -1.60 -16.40 -25.03
N PRO A 207 -1.17 -17.66 -25.25
CA PRO A 207 0.22 -18.06 -24.99
C PRO A 207 1.23 -17.17 -25.74
N GLY A 208 2.22 -16.65 -25.02
CA GLY A 208 3.31 -15.83 -25.58
C GLY A 208 3.04 -14.32 -25.62
N MET A 209 1.94 -13.84 -25.03
CA MET A 209 1.70 -12.40 -24.87
C MET A 209 2.69 -11.76 -23.89
N SER A 210 3.06 -10.50 -24.18
CA SER A 210 3.99 -9.71 -23.35
C SER A 210 3.32 -9.15 -22.09
N GLU A 211 4.11 -8.80 -21.07
CA GLU A 211 3.63 -8.13 -19.85
C GLU A 211 2.82 -6.85 -20.15
N ALA A 212 3.26 -6.05 -21.13
CA ALA A 212 2.55 -4.84 -21.53
C ALA A 212 1.15 -5.14 -22.08
N ALA A 213 1.01 -6.23 -22.83
CA ALA A 213 -0.28 -6.66 -23.36
C ALA A 213 -1.21 -7.17 -22.25
N PHE A 214 -0.65 -7.87 -21.25
CA PHE A 214 -1.40 -8.26 -20.05
C PHE A 214 -1.90 -7.06 -19.26
N MET A 215 -1.04 -6.08 -19.00
CA MET A 215 -1.42 -4.86 -18.28
C MET A 215 -2.50 -4.06 -19.01
N GLU A 216 -2.48 -4.04 -20.35
CA GLU A 216 -3.54 -3.43 -21.16
C GLU A 216 -4.86 -4.20 -21.05
N THR A 217 -4.81 -5.54 -21.06
CA THR A 217 -6.00 -6.37 -20.82
C THR A 217 -6.59 -6.11 -19.43
N VAL A 218 -5.76 -6.06 -18.38
CA VAL A 218 -6.21 -5.72 -17.01
C VAL A 218 -6.88 -4.35 -16.99
N SER A 219 -6.30 -3.35 -17.65
CA SER A 219 -6.87 -1.99 -17.75
C SER A 219 -8.29 -2.01 -18.34
N GLN A 220 -8.50 -2.76 -19.42
CA GLN A 220 -9.79 -2.85 -20.12
C GLN A 220 -10.85 -3.63 -19.32
N VAL A 221 -10.45 -4.75 -18.70
CA VAL A 221 -11.33 -5.52 -17.80
C VAL A 221 -11.73 -4.66 -16.60
N MET A 222 -10.75 -4.00 -15.97
CA MET A 222 -10.98 -3.10 -14.85
C MET A 222 -11.94 -1.96 -15.20
N ASP A 223 -11.81 -1.35 -16.38
CA ASP A 223 -12.75 -0.33 -16.86
C ASP A 223 -14.19 -0.86 -16.89
N SER A 224 -14.39 -2.06 -17.43
CA SER A 224 -15.71 -2.71 -17.52
C SER A 224 -16.30 -3.04 -16.15
N TRP A 225 -15.48 -3.41 -15.18
CA TRP A 225 -15.89 -3.66 -13.80
C TRP A 225 -16.26 -2.37 -13.07
N LEU A 226 -15.41 -1.34 -13.18
CA LEU A 226 -15.64 -0.05 -12.52
C LEU A 226 -16.89 0.66 -13.08
N ASP A 227 -17.13 0.58 -14.38
CA ASP A 227 -18.34 1.15 -15.01
C ASP A 227 -19.62 0.53 -14.43
N LYS A 228 -19.62 -0.77 -14.08
CA LYS A 228 -20.77 -1.43 -13.45
C LYS A 228 -21.01 -0.98 -12.00
N LEU A 229 -19.97 -0.50 -11.31
CA LEU A 229 -20.06 -0.05 -9.92
C LEU A 229 -20.50 1.42 -9.80
N THR A 230 -20.36 2.19 -10.88
CA THR A 230 -20.65 3.64 -10.91
C THR A 230 -21.92 4.00 -11.68
N ASN A 231 -22.54 3.05 -12.37
CA ASN A 231 -23.83 3.19 -13.05
C ASN A 231 -24.97 2.63 -12.20
#